data_AF-A0A1V4SR44-F1
#
_entry.id   AF-A0A1V4SR44-F1
#
_cell.length_a   1.000
_cell.length_b   1.000
_cell.length_c   1.000
_cell.angle_alpha   90.00
_cell.angle_beta   90.00
_cell.angle_gamma   90.00
#
_symmetry.space_group_name_H-M   'P 1'
#
loop_
_entity.id
_entity.type
_entity.pdbx_description
1 polymer ?
#
loop_
_entity_poly.entity_id
_entity_poly.type
_entity_poly.pdbx_seq_one_letter_code
_entity_poly.pdbx_strand_id
1 'polypeptide(L)' 'MEQVVVGFFLPLIFVFGINGGIGAIAVSMAGKRGLRTAPAFFAGFFGSFLALFFIAMFPIRQNY' A
#
# COMPACT_ATOMS: atom_id res chain seq x y z
N MET A 1 -12.06 -27.63 15.61
CA MET A 1 -11.92 -27.11 14.23
C MET A 1 -12.05 -25.59 14.19
N GLU A 2 -13.02 -24.97 14.86
CA GLU A 2 -13.19 -23.49 14.86
C GLU A 2 -11.97 -22.69 15.34
N GLN A 3 -11.28 -23.12 16.40
CA GLN A 3 -10.08 -22.40 16.88
C GLN A 3 -8.91 -22.42 15.88
N VAL A 4 -8.81 -23.46 15.04
CA VAL A 4 -7.77 -23.57 14.01
C VAL A 4 -8.06 -22.61 12.85
N VAL A 5 -9.34 -22.44 12.51
CA VAL A 5 -9.79 -21.47 11.50
C VAL A 5 -9.45 -20.05 11.96
N VAL A 6 -9.84 -19.66 13.17
CA VAL A 6 -9.55 -18.31 13.69
C VAL A 6 -8.04 -18.05 13.82
N GLY A 7 -7.27 -19.02 14.32
CA GLY A 7 -5.82 -18.91 14.44
C GLY A 7 -5.08 -18.77 13.09
N PHE A 8 -5.67 -19.27 12.00
CA PHE A 8 -5.10 -19.19 10.66
C PHE A 8 -5.51 -17.90 9.91
N PHE A 9 -6.78 -17.51 10.00
CA PHE A 9 -7.30 -16.37 9.23
C PHE A 9 -7.00 -15.02 9.88
N LEU A 10 -6.90 -14.94 11.21
CA LEU A 10 -6.66 -13.68 11.91
C LEU A 10 -5.30 -13.04 11.54
N PRO A 11 -4.17 -13.79 11.49
CA PRO A 11 -2.90 -13.25 11.01
C PRO A 11 -2.95 -12.80 9.55
N LEU A 12 -3.65 -13.57 8.70
CA LEU A 12 -3.83 -13.21 7.28
C LEU A 12 -4.58 -11.89 7.13
N ILE A 13 -5.73 -11.74 7.79
CA ILE A 13 -6.52 -10.49 7.75
C ILE A 13 -5.69 -9.31 8.24
N PHE A 14 -4.89 -9.51 9.29
CA PHE A 14 -4.02 -8.46 9.82
C PHE A 14 -2.95 -8.03 8.81
N VAL A 15 -2.27 -8.99 8.17
CA VAL A 15 -1.26 -8.72 7.12
C VAL A 15 -1.89 -8.04 5.91
N PHE A 16 -3.08 -8.50 5.48
CA PHE A 16 -3.82 -7.86 4.39
C PHE A 16 -4.27 -6.43 4.76
N GLY A 17 -4.67 -6.20 6.00
CA GLY A 17 -5.04 -4.87 6.50
C GLY A 17 -3.86 -3.91 6.51
N ILE A 18 -2.69 -4.35 6.99
CA ILE A 18 -1.46 -3.54 6.97
C ILE A 18 -1.07 -3.19 5.53
N ASN A 19 -0.96 -4.20 4.65
CA ASN A 19 -0.60 -3.99 3.26
C ASN A 19 -1.64 -3.14 2.51
N GLY A 20 -2.93 -3.30 2.82
CA GLY A 20 -4.00 -2.43 2.32
C GLY A 20 -3.81 -0.98 2.75
N GLY A 21 -3.44 -0.74 4.01
CA GLY A 21 -3.10 0.58 4.53
C GLY A 21 -1.90 1.20 3.80
N ILE A 22 -0.83 0.43 3.59
CA ILE A 22 0.36 0.90 2.87
C ILE A 22 0.02 1.21 1.40
N GLY A 23 -0.78 0.36 0.75
CA GLY A 23 -1.30 0.62 -0.60
C GLY A 23 -2.09 1.92 -0.69
N ALA A 24 -2.95 2.21 0.29
CA ALA A 24 -3.69 3.47 0.35
C ALA A 24 -2.77 4.70 0.51
N ILE A 25 -1.72 4.60 1.34
CA ILE A 25 -0.71 5.66 1.49
C ILE A 25 0.05 5.87 0.17
N ALA A 26 0.43 4.78 -0.50
CA ALA A 26 1.11 4.81 -1.79
C ALA A 26 0.26 5.52 -2.86
N VAL A 27 -1.05 5.25 -2.92
CA VAL A 27 -2.00 5.95 -3.80
C VAL A 27 -2.03 7.45 -3.52
N SER A 28 -2.15 7.83 -2.25
CA SER A 28 -2.19 9.25 -1.85
C SER A 28 -0.89 9.99 -2.23
N MET A 29 0.26 9.33 -2.04
CA MET A 29 1.56 9.89 -2.44
C MET A 29 1.73 9.98 -3.96
N ALA A 30 1.30 8.96 -4.69
CA ALA A 30 1.38 8.90 -6.14
C ALA A 30 0.50 9.95 -6.82
N GLY A 31 -0.72 10.16 -6.31
CA GLY A 31 -1.64 11.18 -6.83
C GLY A 31 -1.06 12.59 -6.76
N LYS A 32 -0.37 12.93 -5.67
CA LYS A 32 0.35 14.23 -5.52
C LYS A 32 1.52 14.39 -6.47
N ARG A 33 2.02 13.29 -7.06
CA ARG A 33 3.21 13.26 -7.93
C ARG A 33 2.85 13.05 -9.40
N GLY A 34 1.56 13.05 -9.75
CA GLY A 34 1.09 12.78 -11.11
C GLY A 34 1.30 11.34 -11.58
N LEU A 35 1.60 10.41 -10.66
CA LEU A 35 1.74 8.99 -10.95
C LEU A 35 0.37 8.31 -10.98
N ARG A 36 0.25 7.22 -11.75
CA ARG A 36 -1.00 6.45 -11.84
C ARG A 36 -1.28 5.78 -10.49
N THR A 37 -2.48 6.01 -9.96
CA THR A 37 -2.89 5.55 -8.62
C THR A 37 -3.03 4.03 -8.53
N ALA A 38 -3.59 3.37 -9.55
CA ALA A 38 -3.79 1.92 -9.55
C ALA A 38 -2.47 1.12 -9.39
N PRO A 39 -1.42 1.35 -10.21
CA PRO A 39 -0.14 0.66 -9.99
C PRO A 39 0.54 1.07 -8.68
N ALA A 40 0.32 2.29 -8.20
CA ALA A 40 0.85 2.72 -6.90
C ALA A 40 0.22 1.96 -5.72
N PHE A 41 -1.08 1.64 -5.79
CA PHE A 41 -1.74 0.80 -4.79
C PHE A 41 -1.08 -0.57 -4.71
N PHE A 42 -0.92 -1.26 -5.85
CA PHE A 42 -0.32 -2.59 -5.89
C PHE A 42 1.16 -2.58 -5.50
N ALA A 43 1.90 -1.53 -5.92
CA ALA A 43 3.26 -1.34 -5.46
C ALA A 43 3.31 -1.21 -3.93
N GLY A 44 2.46 -0.40 -3.31
CA GLY A 44 2.39 -0.28 -1.85
C GLY A 44 1.91 -1.56 -1.16
N PHE A 45 0.94 -2.26 -1.73
CA PHE A 45 0.36 -3.48 -1.16
C PHE A 45 1.34 -4.66 -1.16
N PHE A 46 2.11 -4.85 -2.24
CA PHE A 46 3.07 -5.97 -2.35
C PHE A 46 4.50 -5.57 -2.00
N GLY A 47 4.90 -4.35 -2.35
CA GLY A 47 6.24 -3.80 -2.11
C GLY A 47 6.38 -3.08 -0.77
N SER A 48 5.29 -2.92 -0.01
CA SER A 48 5.28 -2.38 1.34
C SER A 48 6.01 -1.02 1.42
N PHE A 49 6.85 -0.83 2.44
CA PHE A 49 7.66 0.38 2.64
C PHE A 49 8.62 0.69 1.49
N LEU A 50 9.12 -0.34 0.79
CA LEU A 50 10.05 -0.14 -0.33
C LEU A 50 9.36 0.63 -1.46
N ALA A 51 8.11 0.30 -1.75
CA ALA A 51 7.33 1.01 -2.76
C ALA A 51 7.03 2.45 -2.35
N LEU A 52 6.75 2.71 -1.06
CA LEU A 52 6.62 4.09 -0.57
C LEU A 52 7.90 4.89 -0.81
N PHE A 53 9.06 4.30 -0.53
CA PHE A 53 10.36 4.95 -0.76
C PHE A 53 10.55 5.32 -2.24
N PHE A 54 10.28 4.39 -3.16
CA PHE A 54 10.37 4.67 -4.60
C PHE A 54 9.38 5.73 -5.07
N ILE A 55 8.13 5.68 -4.60
CA ILE A 55 7.12 6.69 -4.95
C ILE A 55 7.55 8.05 -4.40
N ALA A 56 8.15 8.09 -3.20
CA ALA A 56 8.57 9.33 -2.57
C ALA A 56 9.68 10.07 -3.33
N MET A 57 10.54 9.35 -4.06
CA MET A 57 11.61 9.93 -4.88
C MET A 57 11.10 10.78 -6.05
N PHE A 58 9.87 10.55 -6.53
CA PHE A 58 9.31 11.35 -7.61
C PHE A 58 8.93 12.75 -7.09
N PRO A 59 9.19 13.81 -7.87
CA PRO A 59 8.85 15.17 -7.48
C PRO A 59 7.33 15.31 -7.34
N ILE A 60 6.91 16.07 -6.33
CA ILE A 60 5.50 16.45 -6.17
C ILE A 60 5.14 17.35 -7.35
N ARG A 61 4.01 17.05 -8.00
CA ARG A 61 3.51 17.83 -9.12
C ARG A 61 3.12 19.21 -8.56
N GLN A 62 4.00 20.19 -8.72
CA GLN A 62 3.69 21.58 -8.42
C GLN A 62 2.74 22.06 -9.52
N ASN A 63 1.47 22.23 -9.17
CA ASN A 63 0.54 22.99 -10.01
C ASN A 63 1.02 24.45 -9.95
N TYR A 64 1.75 24.88 -10.98
CA TYR A 64 1.82 26.29 -11.36
C TYR A 64 0.52 26.67 -12.06
#